data_AF-A0A970GBJ8-F1
#
_entry.id   AF-A0A970GBJ8-F1
#
_cell.length_a   1.000
_cell.length_b   1.000
_cell.length_c   1.000
_cell.angle_alpha   90.00
_cell.angle_beta   90.00
_cell.angle_gamma   90.00
#
_symmetry.space_group_name_H-M   'P 1'
#
loop_
_entity.id
_entity.type
_entity.pdbx_description
1 polymer ?
#
loop_
_entity_poly.entity_id
_entity_poly.type
_entity_poly.pdbx_seq_one_letter_code
_entity_poly.pdbx_strand_id
1 'polypeptide(L)'
;MKSKQPCTIYNCEWDEYYDGIIIDDTVYVLDKEGNILPTEQLRWEAWYNIIPLMQFYTSSYDREKNDQGRNKRASSQWGFFHLDTRKIIVPPAFDYVFPFYSDCAKVVKNGKYGFVACDGRLVVDTVWDETCHFYDAALCPVRKDSKWGLIDKTGKEVFVPQFDQVDEFKAILNGEEGLHFTYAALVMKDGKYGFIDDKGNYILPPKFDDARGFSIEGYAPVKGNGKWGFLDHTGAIVVPLQFDAVGEYGMFYMPGRSWGKGCVEFFTVMLDGRWGIMDSDSNVIMPDGNVSYIIYKGMKLYIKNGRVTSKLAVE
;
A
#
# COMPACT_ATOMS: atom_id res chain seq x y z
N MET A 1 12.94 32.73 -32.59
CA MET A 1 12.00 31.62 -32.24
C MET A 1 12.39 31.12 -30.87
N LYS A 2 11.43 30.96 -29.97
CA LYS A 2 11.69 30.38 -28.64
C LYS A 2 12.21 28.94 -28.84
N SER A 3 13.26 28.57 -28.12
CA SER A 3 13.89 27.25 -28.26
C SER A 3 12.91 26.17 -27.84
N LYS A 4 12.64 25.22 -28.75
CA LYS A 4 11.86 24.02 -28.43
C LYS A 4 12.80 22.97 -27.88
N GLN A 5 12.48 22.42 -26.71
CA GLN A 5 13.26 21.33 -26.11
C GLN A 5 12.41 20.06 -26.10
N PRO A 6 12.83 18.96 -26.74
CA PRO A 6 12.11 17.70 -26.68
C PRO A 6 12.22 17.08 -25.28
N CYS A 7 11.16 16.40 -24.86
CA CYS A 7 11.08 15.67 -23.58
C CYS A 7 10.31 14.36 -23.75
N THR A 8 10.42 13.49 -22.76
CA THR A 8 9.59 12.29 -22.64
C THR A 8 8.62 12.47 -21.48
N ILE A 9 7.36 12.11 -21.71
CA ILE A 9 6.28 12.12 -20.72
C ILE A 9 5.95 10.66 -20.38
N TYR A 10 5.76 10.35 -19.10
CA TYR A 10 5.39 9.02 -18.64
C TYR A 10 3.97 9.04 -18.08
N ASN A 11 3.20 8.03 -18.45
CA ASN A 11 1.86 7.79 -17.96
C ASN A 11 1.89 6.55 -17.07
N CYS A 12 1.79 6.75 -15.75
CA CYS A 12 1.84 5.65 -14.79
C CYS A 12 0.62 4.73 -14.80
N GLU A 13 -0.54 5.21 -15.28
CA GLU A 13 -1.77 4.41 -15.25
C GLU A 13 -1.70 3.24 -16.24
N TRP A 14 -1.10 3.49 -17.41
CA TRP A 14 -1.01 2.52 -18.50
C TRP A 14 0.42 2.00 -18.72
N ASP A 15 1.39 2.45 -17.92
CA ASP A 15 2.83 2.19 -18.09
C ASP A 15 3.32 2.56 -19.50
N GLU A 16 2.86 3.71 -20.00
CA GLU A 16 3.13 4.19 -21.36
C GLU A 16 4.00 5.44 -21.40
N TYR A 17 4.70 5.64 -22.51
CA TYR A 17 5.56 6.80 -22.74
C TYR A 17 5.10 7.56 -23.97
N TYR A 18 5.07 8.89 -23.85
CA TYR A 18 4.66 9.81 -24.90
C TYR A 18 5.81 10.78 -25.24
N ASP A 19 5.87 11.17 -26.51
CA ASP A 19 6.76 12.23 -26.96
C ASP A 19 6.20 13.59 -26.51
N GLY A 20 7.09 14.50 -26.11
CA GLY A 20 6.71 15.83 -25.68
C GLY A 20 7.68 16.92 -26.11
N ILE A 21 7.22 18.17 -26.03
CA ILE A 21 8.05 19.36 -26.22
C ILE A 21 7.79 20.39 -25.12
N ILE A 22 8.85 21.08 -24.72
CA ILE A 22 8.80 22.18 -23.76
C ILE A 22 8.96 23.50 -24.51
N ILE A 23 8.05 24.44 -24.25
CA ILE A 23 8.07 25.83 -24.76
C ILE A 23 7.65 26.75 -23.60
N ASP A 24 8.52 27.68 -23.18
CA ASP A 24 8.26 28.66 -22.10
C ASP A 24 7.55 28.06 -20.87
N ASP A 25 8.22 27.12 -20.21
CA ASP A 25 7.75 26.40 -19.02
C ASP A 25 6.44 25.64 -19.20
N THR A 26 6.11 25.30 -20.44
CA THR A 26 4.87 24.63 -20.81
C THR A 26 5.19 23.33 -21.54
N VAL A 27 4.65 22.22 -21.04
CA VAL A 27 4.86 20.87 -21.59
C VAL A 27 3.69 20.51 -22.51
N TYR A 28 4.00 20.18 -23.75
CA TYR A 28 3.03 19.73 -24.74
C TYR A 28 3.26 18.26 -25.05
N VAL A 29 2.22 17.44 -24.92
CA VAL A 29 2.23 16.02 -25.31
C VAL A 29 1.94 15.92 -26.79
N LEU A 30 2.64 15.03 -27.49
CA LEU A 30 2.51 14.82 -28.92
C LEU A 30 1.87 13.45 -29.23
N ASP A 31 1.10 13.40 -30.32
CA ASP A 31 0.65 12.13 -30.92
C ASP A 31 1.76 11.47 -31.75
N LYS A 32 1.45 10.32 -32.36
CA LYS A 32 2.43 9.56 -33.17
C LYS A 32 2.83 10.30 -34.45
N GLU A 33 1.99 11.22 -34.90
CA GLU A 33 2.17 12.07 -36.07
C GLU A 33 2.92 13.38 -35.73
N GLY A 34 3.19 13.65 -34.45
CA GLY A 34 3.90 14.82 -33.96
C GLY A 34 3.02 16.06 -33.71
N ASN A 35 1.69 15.92 -33.75
CA ASN A 35 0.76 16.99 -33.42
C ASN A 35 0.56 17.09 -31.90
N ILE A 36 0.24 18.29 -31.43
CA ILE A 36 -0.07 18.51 -30.01
C ILE A 36 -1.40 17.84 -29.66
N LEU A 37 -1.38 16.93 -28.70
CA LEU A 37 -2.58 16.30 -28.16
C LEU A 37 -3.39 17.32 -27.32
N PRO A 38 -4.71 17.41 -27.52
CA PRO A 38 -5.60 18.17 -26.65
C PRO A 38 -5.60 17.60 -25.22
N THR A 39 -5.76 18.48 -24.22
CA THR A 39 -5.74 18.05 -22.81
C THR A 39 -6.87 17.09 -22.49
N GLU A 40 -8.03 17.22 -23.13
CA GLU A 40 -9.18 16.33 -22.93
C GLU A 40 -8.88 14.89 -23.34
N GLN A 41 -7.99 14.69 -24.33
CA GLN A 41 -7.56 13.35 -24.76
C GLN A 41 -6.50 12.73 -23.84
N LEU A 42 -5.90 13.54 -22.96
CA LEU A 42 -4.96 13.11 -21.93
C LEU A 42 -5.65 12.91 -20.57
N ARG A 43 -6.84 13.50 -20.38
CA ARG A 43 -7.71 13.24 -19.24
C ARG A 43 -8.36 11.87 -19.43
N TRP A 44 -7.63 10.83 -19.07
CA TRP A 44 -8.17 9.48 -19.02
C TRP A 44 -9.04 9.32 -17.77
N GLU A 45 -10.16 8.59 -17.90
CA GLU A 45 -11.02 8.26 -16.75
C GLU A 45 -10.25 7.36 -15.80
N ALA A 46 -9.60 7.96 -14.80
CA ALA A 46 -8.80 7.23 -13.83
C ALA A 46 -9.69 6.32 -12.98
N TRP A 47 -9.34 5.04 -12.89
CA TRP A 47 -10.09 4.06 -12.08
C TRP A 47 -9.92 4.28 -10.56
N TYR A 48 -8.89 5.04 -10.18
CA TYR A 48 -8.56 5.40 -8.81
C TYR A 48 -8.38 6.93 -8.76
N ASN A 49 -8.84 7.58 -7.67
CA ASN A 49 -8.70 9.02 -7.40
C ASN A 49 -7.22 9.47 -7.19
N ILE A 50 -6.28 8.95 -7.98
CA ILE A 50 -4.95 9.52 -8.18
C ILE A 50 -5.20 10.86 -8.89
N ILE A 51 -4.67 11.97 -8.38
CA ILE A 51 -4.87 13.28 -9.00
C ILE A 51 -4.28 13.22 -10.42
N PRO A 52 -5.11 13.05 -11.49
CA PRO A 52 -4.59 12.78 -12.83
C PRO A 52 -3.97 14.03 -13.45
N LEU A 53 -4.12 15.17 -12.77
CA LEU A 53 -3.63 16.46 -13.19
C LEU A 53 -2.12 16.62 -13.01
N MET A 54 -1.42 15.77 -12.25
CA MET A 54 0.04 15.85 -12.12
C MET A 54 0.71 14.72 -12.89
N GLN A 55 1.47 15.07 -13.93
CA GLN A 55 2.11 14.10 -14.84
C GLN A 55 3.63 14.23 -14.80
N PHE A 56 4.33 13.13 -15.05
CA PHE A 56 5.79 13.10 -15.04
C PHE A 56 6.35 13.47 -16.41
N TYR A 57 7.44 14.22 -16.40
CA TYR A 57 8.23 14.46 -17.60
C TYR A 57 9.71 14.50 -17.28
N THR A 58 10.53 14.33 -18.32
CA THR A 58 11.98 14.31 -18.22
C THR A 58 12.61 15.54 -18.90
N SER A 59 13.80 15.95 -18.47
CA SER A 59 14.56 17.07 -19.08
C SER A 59 15.17 16.75 -20.45
N SER A 60 15.20 15.48 -20.86
CA SER A 60 15.87 15.05 -22.09
C SER A 60 15.08 13.96 -22.80
N TYR A 61 15.11 14.00 -24.12
CA TYR A 61 14.50 13.02 -25.00
C TYR A 61 15.34 11.74 -24.99
N ASP A 62 14.79 10.65 -24.45
CA ASP A 62 15.48 9.34 -24.48
C ASP A 62 14.78 8.40 -25.45
N ARG A 63 15.41 8.18 -26.61
CA ARG A 63 15.00 7.20 -27.62
C ARG A 63 15.74 5.87 -27.47
N GLU A 64 16.74 5.76 -26.60
CA GLU A 64 17.49 4.52 -26.50
C GLU A 64 16.57 3.47 -25.89
N LYS A 65 16.48 2.31 -26.54
CA LYS A 65 15.84 1.13 -25.95
C LYS A 65 16.94 0.23 -25.39
N ASN A 66 16.72 -0.41 -24.25
CA ASN A 66 17.54 -1.53 -23.80
C ASN A 66 17.33 -2.74 -24.73
N ASP A 67 18.13 -3.80 -24.57
CA ASP A 67 18.07 -5.01 -25.39
C ASP A 67 16.70 -5.74 -25.34
N GLN A 68 15.81 -5.33 -24.43
CA GLN A 68 14.44 -5.82 -24.27
C GLN A 68 13.38 -4.88 -24.89
N GLY A 69 13.79 -3.83 -25.63
CA GLY A 69 12.87 -2.88 -26.26
C GLY A 69 12.24 -1.85 -25.31
N ARG A 70 12.68 -1.79 -24.05
CA ARG A 70 12.20 -0.80 -23.05
C ARG A 70 13.05 0.46 -23.13
N ASN A 71 12.47 1.64 -22.86
CA ASN A 71 13.26 2.87 -22.80
C ASN A 71 14.43 2.67 -21.82
N LYS A 72 15.65 2.86 -22.32
CA LYS A 72 16.86 2.98 -21.51
C LYS A 72 16.60 4.17 -20.60
N ARG A 73 16.97 4.06 -19.33
CA ARG A 73 16.89 5.17 -18.36
C ARG A 73 18.20 5.95 -18.47
N ALA A 74 18.46 6.66 -19.57
CA ALA A 74 19.72 7.38 -19.74
C ALA A 74 19.61 8.81 -19.17
N SER A 75 20.20 9.03 -17.99
CA SER A 75 20.62 10.33 -17.41
C SER A 75 19.58 11.45 -17.27
N SER A 76 18.30 11.19 -17.55
CA SER A 76 17.29 12.23 -17.50
C SER A 76 16.78 12.44 -16.08
N GLN A 77 16.83 13.69 -15.62
CA GLN A 77 16.16 14.06 -14.39
C GLN A 77 14.65 14.12 -14.66
N TRP A 78 13.87 13.83 -13.63
CA TRP A 78 12.42 13.82 -13.64
C TRP A 78 11.86 15.02 -12.91
N GLY A 79 10.78 15.55 -13.46
CA GLY A 79 9.98 16.64 -12.90
C GLY A 79 8.49 16.38 -13.07
N PHE A 80 7.69 17.36 -12.65
CA PHE A 80 6.24 17.30 -12.70
C PHE A 80 5.66 18.53 -13.40
N PHE A 81 4.63 18.33 -14.20
CA PHE A 81 3.84 19.40 -14.78
C PHE A 81 2.36 19.17 -14.51
N HIS A 82 1.60 20.25 -14.48
CA HIS A 82 0.15 20.20 -14.32
C HIS A 82 -0.50 20.02 -15.69
N LEU A 83 -1.31 18.99 -15.88
CA LEU A 83 -1.88 18.55 -17.15
C LEU A 83 -2.76 19.62 -17.81
N ASP A 84 -3.63 20.27 -17.04
CA ASP A 84 -4.54 21.30 -17.61
C ASP A 84 -3.84 22.58 -18.03
N THR A 85 -3.07 23.17 -17.12
CA THR A 85 -2.35 24.41 -17.38
C THR A 85 -1.12 24.17 -18.26
N ARG A 86 -0.70 22.91 -18.38
CA ARG A 86 0.55 22.44 -19.00
C ARG A 86 1.81 23.02 -18.38
N LYS A 87 1.69 23.71 -17.25
CA LYS A 87 2.80 24.39 -16.59
C LYS A 87 3.66 23.42 -15.82
N ILE A 88 4.96 23.56 -15.96
CA ILE A 88 5.94 22.91 -15.10
C ILE A 88 5.68 23.37 -13.67
N ILE A 89 5.50 22.42 -12.76
CA ILE A 89 5.39 22.65 -11.32
C ILE A 89 6.73 22.39 -10.65
N VAL A 90 7.34 21.27 -11.02
CA VAL A 90 8.65 20.85 -10.52
C VAL A 90 9.54 20.65 -11.73
N PRO A 91 10.54 21.53 -11.93
CA PRO A 91 11.56 21.32 -12.94
C PRO A 91 12.30 20.00 -12.73
N PRO A 92 12.93 19.43 -13.76
CA PRO A 92 13.56 18.13 -13.64
C PRO A 92 14.73 18.20 -12.66
N ALA A 93 14.64 17.45 -11.56
CA ALA A 93 15.59 17.56 -10.44
C ALA A 93 15.84 16.23 -9.71
N PHE A 94 15.11 15.18 -10.07
CA PHE A 94 15.11 13.89 -9.39
C PHE A 94 15.59 12.77 -10.32
N ASP A 95 16.27 11.77 -9.77
CA ASP A 95 16.69 10.59 -10.51
C ASP A 95 15.48 9.73 -10.90
N TYR A 96 14.44 9.75 -10.06
CA TYR A 96 13.18 9.08 -10.31
C TYR A 96 12.05 9.71 -9.49
N VAL A 97 10.82 9.59 -9.97
CA VAL A 97 9.61 10.10 -9.32
C VAL A 97 8.52 9.03 -9.35
N PHE A 98 7.64 9.05 -8.35
CA PHE A 98 6.47 8.19 -8.24
C PHE A 98 5.19 9.02 -8.39
N PRO A 99 4.04 8.39 -8.68
CA PRO A 99 2.76 9.10 -8.72
C PRO A 99 2.44 9.87 -7.43
N PHE A 100 1.69 10.95 -7.60
CA PHE A 100 1.05 11.64 -6.48
C PHE A 100 -0.02 10.75 -5.90
N TYR A 101 0.06 10.53 -4.58
CA TYR A 101 -1.01 9.91 -3.81
C TYR A 101 -1.45 10.92 -2.76
N SER A 102 -2.73 11.30 -2.80
CA SER A 102 -3.26 12.39 -1.97
C SER A 102 -2.52 13.72 -2.23
N ASP A 103 -1.69 14.20 -1.30
CA ASP A 103 -1.08 15.54 -1.30
C ASP A 103 0.42 15.57 -1.61
N CYS A 104 1.07 14.42 -1.82
CA CYS A 104 2.50 14.36 -2.12
C CYS A 104 2.90 13.20 -3.05
N ALA A 105 4.10 13.31 -3.62
CA ALA A 105 4.73 12.28 -4.44
C ALA A 105 6.08 11.89 -3.84
N LYS A 106 6.37 10.59 -3.84
CA LYS A 106 7.69 10.06 -3.52
C LYS A 106 8.67 10.40 -4.64
N VAL A 107 9.88 10.81 -4.26
CA VAL A 107 10.95 11.18 -5.20
C VAL A 107 12.28 10.56 -4.79
N VAL A 108 13.16 10.32 -5.75
CA VAL A 108 14.50 9.78 -5.54
C VAL A 108 15.54 10.77 -6.06
N LYS A 109 16.55 11.06 -5.24
CA LYS A 109 17.71 11.88 -5.63
C LYS A 109 18.97 11.36 -4.96
N ASN A 110 20.04 11.19 -5.72
CA ASN A 110 21.30 10.60 -5.28
C ASN A 110 21.11 9.24 -4.58
N GLY A 111 20.16 8.44 -5.07
CA GLY A 111 19.82 7.13 -4.49
C GLY A 111 19.12 7.20 -3.12
N LYS A 112 18.65 8.37 -2.68
CA LYS A 112 17.88 8.58 -1.45
C LYS A 112 16.46 9.02 -1.75
N TYR A 113 15.54 8.64 -0.88
CA TYR A 113 14.11 8.93 -0.99
C TYR A 113 13.73 10.18 -0.20
N GLY A 114 12.76 10.94 -0.73
CA GLY A 114 12.10 12.08 -0.11
C GLY A 114 10.69 12.27 -0.69
N PHE A 115 10.04 13.39 -0.37
CA PHE A 115 8.67 13.67 -0.79
C PHE A 115 8.47 15.13 -1.22
N VAL A 116 7.73 15.32 -2.32
CA VAL A 116 7.34 16.65 -2.83
C VAL A 116 5.82 16.83 -2.77
N ALA A 117 5.36 18.01 -2.40
CA ALA A 117 3.94 18.37 -2.43
C ALA A 117 3.47 18.71 -3.85
N CYS A 118 2.14 18.77 -4.06
CA CYS A 118 1.53 19.13 -5.34
C CYS A 118 1.90 20.54 -5.84
N ASP A 119 2.34 21.43 -4.94
CA ASP A 119 2.87 22.76 -5.26
C ASP A 119 4.36 22.75 -5.66
N GLY A 120 5.00 21.58 -5.62
CA GLY A 120 6.40 21.36 -5.96
C GLY A 120 7.40 21.57 -4.83
N ARG A 121 6.95 21.96 -3.63
CA ARG A 121 7.81 22.10 -2.45
C ARG A 121 8.30 20.72 -1.98
N LEU A 122 9.60 20.61 -1.71
CA LEU A 122 10.16 19.45 -1.00
C LEU A 122 9.63 19.49 0.44
N VAL A 123 8.79 18.53 0.80
CA VAL A 123 8.21 18.40 2.14
C VAL A 123 9.09 17.53 3.02
N VAL A 124 9.74 16.53 2.42
CA VAL A 124 10.69 15.65 3.10
C VAL A 124 11.94 15.58 2.26
N ASP A 125 13.08 15.88 2.87
CA ASP A 125 14.38 15.84 2.20
C ASP A 125 14.72 14.45 1.67
N THR A 126 15.53 14.42 0.60
CA THR A 126 16.01 13.19 -0.05
C THR A 126 17.19 12.59 0.73
N VAL A 127 16.91 12.08 1.92
CA VAL A 127 17.93 11.57 2.88
C VAL A 127 17.70 10.12 3.32
N TRP A 128 16.55 9.53 2.97
CA TRP A 128 16.14 8.21 3.43
C TRP A 128 16.64 7.09 2.51
N ASP A 129 17.03 5.96 3.08
CA ASP A 129 17.50 4.78 2.32
C ASP A 129 16.33 4.06 1.64
N GLU A 130 15.17 4.07 2.29
CA GLU A 130 13.95 3.43 1.81
C GLU A 130 12.74 4.10 2.46
N THR A 131 11.57 4.00 1.83
CA THR A 131 10.30 4.48 2.38
C THR A 131 9.15 3.71 1.73
N CYS A 132 8.03 3.57 2.43
CA CYS A 132 6.86 2.87 1.90
C CYS A 132 6.22 3.62 0.70
N HIS A 133 5.18 3.03 0.09
CA HIS A 133 4.58 3.53 -1.14
C HIS A 133 3.43 4.54 -0.96
N PHE A 134 2.78 4.64 0.21
CA PHE A 134 1.47 5.31 0.32
C PHE A 134 1.23 6.20 1.55
N TYR A 135 0.29 7.13 1.37
CA TYR A 135 -0.06 8.29 2.22
C TYR A 135 -1.57 8.34 2.58
N ASP A 136 -2.22 7.19 2.74
CA ASP A 136 -3.59 7.18 3.30
C ASP A 136 -3.58 7.35 4.83
N ALA A 137 -2.53 6.83 5.48
CA ALA A 137 -2.24 7.06 6.89
C ALA A 137 -1.51 8.40 7.10
N ALA A 138 -1.64 8.99 8.30
CA ALA A 138 -0.96 10.25 8.62
C ALA A 138 0.57 10.13 8.85
N LEU A 139 1.09 8.90 8.96
CA LEU A 139 2.52 8.62 9.11
C LEU A 139 3.08 7.77 7.96
N CYS A 140 4.36 7.97 7.66
CA CYS A 140 5.10 7.23 6.65
C CYS A 140 6.31 6.49 7.26
N PRO A 141 6.41 5.16 7.09
CA PRO A 141 7.63 4.42 7.36
C PRO A 141 8.80 4.82 6.47
N VAL A 142 9.91 5.19 7.12
CA VAL A 142 11.17 5.55 6.48
C VAL A 142 12.32 4.76 7.08
N ARG A 143 13.31 4.39 6.26
CA ARG A 143 14.50 3.66 6.69
C ARG A 143 15.75 4.52 6.57
N LYS A 144 16.61 4.44 7.58
CA LYS A 144 17.95 5.03 7.58
C LYS A 144 18.89 4.15 8.39
N ASP A 145 20.09 3.91 7.86
CA ASP A 145 21.15 3.15 8.53
C ASP A 145 20.65 1.78 9.04
N SER A 146 19.92 1.07 8.17
CA SER A 146 19.32 -0.26 8.42
C SER A 146 18.21 -0.33 9.47
N LYS A 147 17.75 0.79 10.03
CA LYS A 147 16.61 0.83 10.97
C LYS A 147 15.46 1.63 10.39
N TRP A 148 14.24 1.22 10.76
CA TRP A 148 13.01 1.89 10.36
C TRP A 148 12.55 2.87 11.44
N GLY A 149 12.03 4.01 11.00
CA GLY A 149 11.35 5.04 11.79
C GLY A 149 10.02 5.42 11.14
N LEU A 150 9.34 6.39 11.73
CA LEU A 150 8.08 6.93 11.24
C LEU A 150 8.18 8.46 11.21
N ILE A 151 7.85 9.06 10.08
CA ILE A 151 7.73 10.52 9.93
C ILE A 151 6.28 10.93 9.71
N ASP A 152 5.92 12.13 10.14
CA ASP A 152 4.64 12.74 9.78
C ASP A 152 4.69 13.36 8.36
N LYS A 153 3.55 13.89 7.92
CA LYS A 153 3.43 14.55 6.61
C LYS A 153 4.38 15.72 6.39
N THR A 154 4.97 16.29 7.44
CA THR A 154 5.94 17.40 7.36
C THR A 154 7.39 16.92 7.29
N GLY A 155 7.61 15.60 7.38
CA GLY A 155 8.95 15.01 7.46
C GLY A 155 9.52 14.96 8.87
N LYS A 156 8.77 15.39 9.89
CA LYS A 156 9.21 15.32 11.28
C LYS A 156 9.17 13.88 11.75
N GLU A 157 10.27 13.42 12.34
CA GLU A 157 10.36 12.10 12.97
C GLU A 157 9.41 12.03 14.18
N VAL A 158 8.40 11.18 14.09
CA VAL A 158 7.55 10.76 15.22
C VAL A 158 8.23 9.62 15.96
N PHE A 159 8.82 8.69 15.21
CA PHE A 159 9.78 7.73 15.72
C PHE A 159 11.06 7.83 14.89
N VAL A 160 12.17 8.18 15.53
CA VAL A 160 13.49 8.06 14.92
C VAL A 160 13.75 6.61 14.50
N PRO A 161 14.57 6.36 13.46
CA PRO A 161 14.98 5.01 13.05
C PRO A 161 15.46 4.15 14.22
N GLN A 162 14.64 3.18 14.61
CA GLN A 162 14.90 2.33 15.78
C GLN A 162 14.30 0.92 15.65
N PHE A 163 13.33 0.74 14.75
CA PHE A 163 12.67 -0.55 14.51
C PHE A 163 13.51 -1.40 13.56
N ASP A 164 13.49 -2.71 13.78
CA ASP A 164 14.08 -3.68 12.86
C ASP A 164 13.27 -3.80 11.57
N GLN A 165 11.95 -3.67 11.69
CA GLN A 165 10.99 -3.72 10.59
C GLN A 165 9.77 -2.84 10.92
N VAL A 166 9.23 -2.19 9.90
CA VAL A 166 7.92 -1.54 9.94
C VAL A 166 7.20 -1.90 8.65
N ASP A 167 6.03 -2.53 8.77
CA ASP A 167 5.17 -2.80 7.62
C ASP A 167 4.40 -1.55 7.21
N GLU A 168 3.83 -1.57 6.02
CA GLU A 168 2.88 -0.54 5.60
C GLU A 168 1.65 -0.49 6.52
N PHE A 169 1.10 0.71 6.68
CA PHE A 169 -0.14 0.91 7.40
C PHE A 169 -1.30 0.18 6.70
N LYS A 170 -1.99 -0.68 7.45
CA LYS A 170 -3.19 -1.37 7.00
C LYS A 170 -4.42 -0.61 7.45
N ALA A 171 -5.35 -0.40 6.51
CA ALA A 171 -6.66 0.16 6.81
C ALA A 171 -7.48 -0.85 7.64
N ILE A 172 -8.16 -0.33 8.65
CA ILE A 172 -9.05 -1.04 9.56
C ILE A 172 -10.37 -0.29 9.55
N LEU A 173 -11.45 -0.97 9.14
CA LEU A 173 -12.80 -0.43 9.18
C LEU A 173 -13.21 -0.22 10.64
N ASN A 174 -13.61 1.01 10.98
CA ASN A 174 -14.03 1.39 12.33
C ASN A 174 -15.35 2.15 12.26
N GLY A 175 -16.42 1.62 12.86
CA GLY A 175 -17.71 2.31 13.01
C GLY A 175 -18.93 1.50 12.54
N GLU A 176 -20.08 1.78 13.15
CA GLU A 176 -21.37 1.13 12.83
C GLU A 176 -22.09 1.81 11.66
N GLU A 177 -21.80 3.10 11.41
CA GLU A 177 -22.41 3.90 10.34
C GLU A 177 -21.35 4.72 9.58
N GLY A 178 -21.06 4.32 8.33
CA GLY A 178 -20.12 5.00 7.42
C GLY A 178 -18.81 4.24 7.18
N LEU A 179 -18.15 4.53 6.06
CA LEU A 179 -16.84 3.97 5.71
C LEU A 179 -15.73 4.80 6.39
N HIS A 180 -15.61 4.67 7.71
CA HIS A 180 -14.51 5.30 8.44
C HIS A 180 -13.38 4.27 8.65
N PHE A 181 -12.16 4.66 8.29
CA PHE A 181 -10.97 3.82 8.42
C PHE A 181 -10.02 4.42 9.44
N THR A 182 -9.48 3.54 10.27
CA THR A 182 -8.27 3.79 11.05
C THR A 182 -7.12 3.02 10.42
N TYR A 183 -5.88 3.32 10.80
CA TYR A 183 -4.72 2.69 10.21
C TYR A 183 -3.75 2.21 11.29
N ALA A 184 -3.17 1.04 11.07
CA ALA A 184 -2.15 0.49 11.97
C ALA A 184 -1.02 -0.18 11.19
N ALA A 185 0.20 -0.03 11.68
CA ALA A 185 1.39 -0.69 11.14
C ALA A 185 1.90 -1.74 12.13
N LEU A 186 2.29 -2.91 11.60
CA LEU A 186 3.06 -3.90 12.34
C LEU A 186 4.50 -3.39 12.46
N VAL A 187 5.05 -3.43 13.68
CA VAL A 187 6.43 -3.03 13.95
C VAL A 187 7.17 -4.14 14.67
N MET A 188 8.45 -4.30 14.34
CA MET A 188 9.37 -5.22 15.03
C MET A 188 10.51 -4.44 15.68
N LYS A 189 10.79 -4.74 16.95
CA LYS A 189 11.94 -4.21 17.68
C LYS A 189 12.50 -5.28 18.60
N ASP A 190 13.81 -5.48 18.54
CA ASP A 190 14.55 -6.45 19.37
C ASP A 190 13.98 -7.88 19.23
N GLY A 191 13.54 -8.23 18.02
CA GLY A 191 12.93 -9.53 17.71
C GLY A 191 11.53 -9.74 18.29
N LYS A 192 10.86 -8.68 18.76
CA LYS A 192 9.46 -8.71 19.21
C LYS A 192 8.57 -7.88 18.33
N TYR A 193 7.31 -8.29 18.19
CA TYR A 193 6.31 -7.64 17.37
C TYR A 193 5.29 -6.86 18.20
N GLY A 194 4.86 -5.71 17.66
CA GLY A 194 3.85 -4.81 18.21
C GLY A 194 3.16 -4.01 17.09
N PHE A 195 2.30 -3.08 17.46
CA PHE A 195 1.50 -2.28 16.53
C PHE A 195 1.47 -0.80 16.92
N ILE A 196 1.55 0.06 15.92
CA ILE A 196 1.47 1.52 16.06
C ILE A 196 0.31 2.03 15.21
N ASP A 197 -0.50 2.95 15.77
CA ASP A 197 -1.54 3.65 15.03
C ASP A 197 -0.96 4.76 14.13
N ASP A 198 -1.76 5.28 13.20
CA ASP A 198 -1.35 6.39 12.32
C ASP A 198 -1.26 7.75 13.01
N LYS A 199 -1.47 7.81 14.33
CA LYS A 199 -1.24 9.01 15.16
C LYS A 199 0.09 8.94 15.90
N GLY A 200 0.81 7.81 15.79
CA GLY A 200 2.10 7.58 16.43
C GLY A 200 2.01 7.04 17.85
N ASN A 201 0.86 6.50 18.25
CA ASN A 201 0.70 5.80 19.52
C ASN A 201 0.91 4.30 19.33
N TYR A 202 1.52 3.65 20.33
CA TYR A 202 1.46 2.19 20.39
C TYR A 202 0.03 1.75 20.67
N ILE A 203 -0.59 1.04 19.73
CA ILE A 203 -1.72 0.15 20.02
C ILE A 203 -1.21 -0.97 20.92
N LEU A 204 -0.02 -1.48 20.59
CA LEU A 204 0.66 -2.50 21.36
C LEU A 204 2.19 -2.34 21.24
N PRO A 205 2.91 -2.10 22.34
CA PRO A 205 4.37 -2.14 22.32
C PRO A 205 4.90 -3.53 21.88
N PRO A 206 6.06 -3.58 21.21
CA PRO A 206 6.72 -4.85 20.85
C PRO A 206 6.83 -5.81 22.03
N LYS A 207 6.09 -6.92 22.00
CA LYS A 207 6.09 -7.93 23.07
C LYS A 207 5.82 -9.36 22.62
N PHE A 208 5.27 -9.56 21.42
CA PHE A 208 4.94 -10.89 20.91
C PHE A 208 6.12 -11.48 20.11
N ASP A 209 6.19 -12.81 20.08
CA ASP A 209 7.26 -13.55 19.40
C ASP A 209 7.09 -13.52 17.87
N ASP A 210 5.84 -13.39 17.41
CA ASP A 210 5.46 -13.31 16.00
C ASP A 210 4.11 -12.58 15.90
N ALA A 211 3.82 -11.95 14.76
CA ALA A 211 2.54 -11.31 14.49
C ALA A 211 2.33 -11.09 13.00
N ARG A 212 1.07 -10.86 12.60
CA ARG A 212 0.71 -10.43 11.25
C ARG A 212 -0.11 -9.16 11.30
N GLY A 213 -0.12 -8.39 10.20
CA GLY A 213 -0.91 -7.17 10.07
C GLY A 213 -2.42 -7.41 10.29
N PHE A 214 -3.12 -6.34 10.65
CA PHE A 214 -4.58 -6.37 10.85
C PHE A 214 -5.34 -6.72 9.56
N SER A 215 -6.43 -7.47 9.71
CA SER A 215 -7.50 -7.54 8.70
C SER A 215 -8.26 -6.22 8.60
N ILE A 216 -9.06 -6.06 7.54
CA ILE A 216 -9.93 -4.88 7.40
C ILE A 216 -10.98 -4.82 8.52
N GLU A 217 -11.39 -5.95 9.10
CA GLU A 217 -12.26 -6.00 10.28
C GLU A 217 -11.53 -5.73 11.61
N GLY A 218 -10.21 -5.52 11.57
CA GLY A 218 -9.44 -5.09 12.73
C GLY A 218 -8.97 -6.22 13.63
N TYR A 219 -8.75 -7.42 13.09
CA TYR A 219 -8.13 -8.52 13.84
C TYR A 219 -6.69 -8.78 13.40
N ALA A 220 -5.78 -8.97 14.35
CA ALA A 220 -4.39 -9.32 14.08
C ALA A 220 -4.00 -10.64 14.78
N PRO A 221 -3.49 -11.64 14.04
CA PRO A 221 -2.85 -12.80 14.63
C PRO A 221 -1.57 -12.43 15.37
N VAL A 222 -1.42 -12.90 16.61
CA VAL A 222 -0.20 -12.74 17.40
C VAL A 222 0.21 -14.05 18.05
N LYS A 223 1.53 -14.24 18.21
CA LYS A 223 2.11 -15.44 18.80
C LYS A 223 2.90 -15.11 20.05
N GLY A 224 2.68 -15.89 21.10
CA GLY A 224 3.46 -15.83 22.33
C GLY A 224 3.52 -17.19 22.98
N ASN A 225 4.65 -17.54 23.59
CA ASN A 225 4.84 -18.83 24.26
C ASN A 225 4.52 -20.03 23.33
N GLY A 226 4.83 -19.89 22.04
CA GLY A 226 4.63 -20.94 21.04
C GLY A 226 3.20 -21.08 20.49
N LYS A 227 2.21 -20.34 21.01
CA LYS A 227 0.81 -20.41 20.60
C LYS A 227 0.33 -19.10 19.97
N TRP A 228 -0.59 -19.22 19.01
CA TRP A 228 -1.24 -18.10 18.35
C TRP A 228 -2.59 -17.76 18.99
N GLY A 229 -2.91 -16.47 19.03
CA GLY A 229 -4.21 -15.91 19.37
C GLY A 229 -4.49 -14.69 18.49
N PHE A 230 -5.54 -13.94 18.83
CA PHE A 230 -5.95 -12.77 18.04
C PHE A 230 -6.18 -11.56 18.93
N LEU A 231 -5.70 -10.42 18.45
CA LEU A 231 -6.00 -9.10 19.01
C LEU A 231 -7.07 -8.42 18.18
N ASP A 232 -7.87 -7.56 18.80
CA ASP A 232 -8.63 -6.53 18.10
C ASP A 232 -7.79 -5.27 17.84
N HIS A 233 -8.36 -4.30 17.12
CA HIS A 233 -7.72 -3.04 16.75
C HIS A 233 -7.40 -2.14 17.95
N THR A 234 -7.95 -2.42 19.13
CA THR A 234 -7.61 -1.74 20.40
C THR A 234 -6.37 -2.34 21.06
N GLY A 235 -5.92 -3.52 20.59
CA GLY A 235 -4.82 -4.29 21.15
C GLY A 235 -5.26 -5.26 22.25
N ALA A 236 -6.57 -5.49 22.44
CA ALA A 236 -7.09 -6.45 23.39
C ALA A 236 -7.07 -7.86 22.80
N ILE A 237 -6.68 -8.86 23.60
CA ILE A 237 -6.74 -10.27 23.19
C ILE A 237 -8.21 -10.71 23.20
N VAL A 238 -8.80 -10.84 22.01
CA VAL A 238 -10.19 -11.30 21.81
C VAL A 238 -10.28 -12.82 21.64
N VAL A 239 -9.21 -13.45 21.13
CA VAL A 239 -9.08 -14.91 21.12
C VAL A 239 -7.78 -15.30 21.82
N PRO A 240 -7.83 -16.09 22.91
CA PRO A 240 -6.65 -16.50 23.65
C PRO A 240 -5.58 -17.18 22.79
N LEU A 241 -4.33 -17.10 23.26
CA LEU A 241 -3.20 -17.77 22.62
C LEU A 241 -3.29 -19.28 22.86
N GLN A 242 -3.94 -19.99 21.95
CA GLN A 242 -4.21 -21.43 22.06
C GLN A 242 -3.90 -22.23 20.79
N PHE A 243 -3.80 -21.56 19.64
CA PHE A 243 -3.63 -22.23 18.35
C PHE A 243 -2.19 -22.62 18.09
N ASP A 244 -1.99 -23.80 17.51
CA ASP A 244 -0.69 -24.30 17.06
C ASP A 244 -0.19 -23.53 15.82
N ALA A 245 -1.11 -23.08 14.97
CA ALA A 245 -0.81 -22.32 13.77
C ALA A 245 -1.99 -21.43 13.35
N VAL A 246 -1.68 -20.35 12.65
CA VAL A 246 -2.63 -19.53 11.88
C VAL A 246 -2.23 -19.58 10.42
N GLY A 247 -3.17 -19.93 9.54
CA GLY A 247 -2.95 -20.08 8.10
C GLY A 247 -3.40 -18.84 7.32
N GLU A 248 -4.11 -19.06 6.23
CA GLU A 248 -4.71 -18.05 5.36
C GLU A 248 -5.68 -17.13 6.12
N TYR A 249 -5.60 -15.85 5.80
CA TYR A 249 -6.71 -14.90 5.94
C TYR A 249 -7.46 -14.89 4.60
N GLY A 250 -8.74 -15.23 4.64
CA GLY A 250 -9.57 -15.40 3.45
C GLY A 250 -10.85 -14.59 3.54
N MET A 251 -11.40 -14.26 2.37
CA MET A 251 -12.68 -13.57 2.22
C MET A 251 -13.56 -14.28 1.19
N PHE A 252 -14.84 -14.46 1.48
CA PHE A 252 -15.82 -14.99 0.53
C PHE A 252 -16.99 -14.03 0.36
N TYR A 253 -17.44 -13.86 -0.87
CA TYR A 253 -18.70 -13.18 -1.16
C TYR A 253 -19.85 -14.17 -1.06
N MET A 254 -20.79 -13.87 -0.17
CA MET A 254 -22.08 -14.57 -0.12
C MET A 254 -22.89 -14.28 -1.39
N PRO A 255 -23.38 -15.30 -2.12
CA PRO A 255 -24.28 -15.08 -3.25
C PRO A 255 -25.51 -14.26 -2.83
N GLY A 256 -25.84 -13.20 -3.57
CA GLY A 256 -27.05 -12.40 -3.35
C GLY A 256 -26.93 -11.27 -2.31
N ARG A 257 -25.73 -10.93 -1.82
CA ARG A 257 -25.51 -9.76 -0.94
C ARG A 257 -24.69 -8.67 -1.64
N SER A 258 -25.05 -7.41 -1.41
CA SER A 258 -24.35 -6.21 -1.91
C SER A 258 -22.91 -6.11 -1.37
N TRP A 259 -22.04 -5.44 -2.12
CA TRP A 259 -20.70 -5.03 -1.67
C TRP A 259 -20.76 -4.40 -0.26
N GLY A 260 -19.87 -4.84 0.64
CA GLY A 260 -19.77 -4.35 2.02
C GLY A 260 -20.65 -5.04 3.06
N LYS A 261 -21.70 -5.79 2.68
CA LYS A 261 -22.56 -6.55 3.65
C LYS A 261 -22.61 -8.07 3.39
N GLY A 262 -21.88 -8.54 2.38
CA GLY A 262 -21.82 -9.94 1.96
C GLY A 262 -20.44 -10.59 2.03
N CYS A 263 -19.39 -9.83 2.38
CA CYS A 263 -18.06 -10.37 2.59
C CYS A 263 -18.03 -11.08 3.93
N VAL A 264 -17.58 -12.33 3.92
CA VAL A 264 -17.31 -13.07 5.14
C VAL A 264 -15.81 -13.28 5.22
N GLU A 265 -15.21 -12.69 6.23
CA GLU A 265 -13.80 -12.85 6.54
C GLU A 265 -13.58 -13.95 7.55
N PHE A 266 -12.43 -14.60 7.46
CA PHE A 266 -12.02 -15.60 8.41
C PHE A 266 -10.50 -15.77 8.37
N PHE A 267 -9.96 -16.31 9.46
CA PHE A 267 -8.62 -16.84 9.52
C PHE A 267 -8.69 -18.35 9.68
N THR A 268 -7.90 -19.10 8.93
CA THR A 268 -7.73 -20.52 9.25
C THR A 268 -6.84 -20.68 10.47
N VAL A 269 -7.24 -21.55 11.39
CA VAL A 269 -6.56 -21.77 12.67
C VAL A 269 -6.38 -23.27 12.91
N MET A 270 -5.27 -23.64 13.54
CA MET A 270 -5.00 -25.02 13.91
C MET A 270 -5.07 -25.18 15.42
N LEU A 271 -5.91 -26.11 15.88
CA LEU A 271 -6.05 -26.49 17.28
C LEU A 271 -5.96 -28.00 17.39
N ASP A 272 -5.01 -28.49 18.17
CA ASP A 272 -4.77 -29.91 18.42
C ASP A 272 -4.63 -30.72 17.12
N GLY A 273 -3.83 -30.18 16.19
CA GLY A 273 -3.55 -30.81 14.89
C GLY A 273 -4.70 -30.79 13.87
N ARG A 274 -5.82 -30.13 14.18
CA ARG A 274 -6.97 -29.99 13.27
C ARG A 274 -7.14 -28.56 12.82
N TRP A 275 -7.45 -28.37 11.54
CA TRP A 275 -7.73 -27.06 10.97
C TRP A 275 -9.21 -26.69 11.08
N GLY A 276 -9.47 -25.48 11.53
CA GLY A 276 -10.77 -24.82 11.54
C GLY A 276 -10.65 -23.38 11.08
N ILE A 277 -11.62 -22.54 11.45
CA ILE A 277 -11.56 -21.10 11.23
C ILE A 277 -11.85 -20.31 12.51
N MET A 278 -11.36 -19.08 12.55
CA MET A 278 -11.89 -18.00 13.36
C MET A 278 -12.62 -17.03 12.42
N ASP A 279 -13.88 -16.71 12.71
CA ASP A 279 -14.69 -15.82 11.88
C ASP A 279 -14.61 -14.34 12.32
N SER A 280 -15.29 -13.48 11.57
CA SER A 280 -15.43 -12.03 11.81
C SER A 280 -15.98 -11.66 13.19
N ASP A 281 -16.69 -12.59 13.84
CA ASP A 281 -17.30 -12.39 15.15
C ASP A 281 -16.42 -13.01 16.26
N SER A 282 -15.16 -13.35 15.93
CA SER A 282 -14.20 -14.05 16.79
C SER A 282 -14.63 -15.45 17.24
N ASN A 283 -15.63 -16.05 16.58
CA ASN A 283 -16.03 -17.43 16.87
C ASN A 283 -15.05 -18.40 16.23
N VAL A 284 -14.68 -19.42 17.00
CA VAL A 284 -13.79 -20.49 16.53
C VAL A 284 -14.62 -21.71 16.14
N ILE A 285 -14.53 -22.09 14.87
CA ILE A 285 -15.30 -23.19 14.30
C ILE A 285 -14.31 -24.28 13.89
N MET A 286 -14.38 -25.40 14.61
CA MET A 286 -13.53 -26.58 14.40
C MET A 286 -14.36 -27.72 13.78
N PRO A 287 -13.73 -28.69 13.09
CA PRO A 287 -14.44 -29.83 12.54
C PRO A 287 -14.94 -30.78 13.63
N ASP A 288 -16.17 -31.28 13.44
CA ASP A 288 -16.81 -32.24 14.35
C ASP A 288 -16.34 -33.68 14.10
N GLY A 289 -15.86 -34.35 15.15
CA GLY A 289 -15.35 -35.71 15.04
C GLY A 289 -14.20 -35.84 14.05
N ASN A 290 -14.31 -36.81 13.13
CA ASN A 290 -13.26 -37.17 12.17
C ASN A 290 -13.50 -36.63 10.75
N VAL A 291 -14.39 -35.64 10.58
CA VAL A 291 -14.65 -35.06 9.26
C VAL A 291 -13.57 -34.05 8.86
N SER A 292 -13.30 -33.95 7.56
CA SER A 292 -12.24 -33.10 6.98
C SER A 292 -12.70 -31.69 6.58
N TYR A 293 -13.89 -31.28 7.02
CA TYR A 293 -14.50 -30.00 6.71
C TYR A 293 -15.18 -29.38 7.93
N ILE A 294 -15.39 -28.08 7.89
CA ILE A 294 -16.28 -27.38 8.82
C ILE A 294 -17.55 -26.95 8.10
N ILE A 295 -18.65 -26.79 8.84
CA ILE A 295 -19.85 -26.13 8.33
C ILE A 295 -19.84 -24.69 8.84
N TYR A 296 -19.86 -23.74 7.91
CA TYR A 296 -19.91 -22.32 8.24
C TYR A 296 -20.86 -21.60 7.31
N LYS A 297 -21.86 -20.92 7.90
CA LYS A 297 -22.94 -20.19 7.21
C LYS A 297 -23.50 -20.92 5.97
N GLY A 298 -23.85 -22.20 6.14
CA GLY A 298 -24.45 -23.03 5.07
C GLY A 298 -23.46 -23.61 4.05
N MET A 299 -22.17 -23.49 4.28
CA MET A 299 -21.12 -24.03 3.39
C MET A 299 -20.24 -25.05 4.12
N LYS A 300 -19.91 -26.15 3.45
CA LYS A 300 -18.81 -27.04 3.83
C LYS A 300 -17.50 -26.44 3.35
N LEU A 301 -16.59 -26.15 4.26
CA LEU A 301 -15.25 -25.64 3.96
C LEU A 301 -14.22 -26.72 4.24
N TYR A 302 -13.46 -27.11 3.22
CA TYR A 302 -12.37 -28.09 3.35
C TYR A 302 -11.05 -27.34 3.53
N ILE A 303 -10.36 -27.62 4.63
CA ILE A 303 -9.15 -26.88 5.02
C ILE A 303 -7.96 -27.84 5.07
N LYS A 304 -6.92 -27.54 4.29
CA LYS A 304 -5.68 -28.32 4.24
C LYS A 304 -4.48 -27.39 4.25
N ASN A 305 -3.51 -27.68 5.11
CA ASN A 305 -2.29 -26.89 5.27
C ASN A 305 -2.57 -25.39 5.49
N GLY A 306 -3.59 -25.08 6.30
CA GLY A 306 -3.99 -23.70 6.61
C GLY A 306 -4.57 -22.93 5.43
N ARG A 307 -5.15 -23.61 4.43
CA ARG A 307 -5.84 -22.97 3.31
C ARG A 307 -7.18 -23.63 3.05
N VAL A 308 -8.17 -22.82 2.67
CA VAL A 308 -9.47 -23.36 2.23
C VAL A 308 -9.32 -23.88 0.81
N THR A 309 -9.30 -25.19 0.63
CA THR A 309 -9.04 -25.84 -0.67
C THR A 309 -10.30 -26.09 -1.48
N SER A 310 -11.47 -26.18 -0.84
CA SER A 310 -12.75 -26.41 -1.53
C SER A 310 -13.91 -25.90 -0.67
N LYS A 311 -15.01 -25.55 -1.33
CA LYS A 311 -16.24 -25.04 -0.73
C LYS A 311 -17.45 -25.64 -1.43
N LEU A 312 -18.40 -26.18 -0.66
CA LEU A 312 -19.63 -26.78 -1.19
C LEU A 312 -20.83 -26.26 -0.40
N ALA A 313 -21.92 -25.90 -1.07
CA ALA A 313 -23.17 -25.59 -0.38
C ALA A 313 -23.70 -26.82 0.35
N VAL A 314 -24.30 -26.63 1.52
CA VAL A 314 -25.06 -27.66 2.22
C VAL A 314 -26.48 -27.64 1.62
N GLU A 315 -26.93 -28.79 1.09
CA GLU A 315 -28.32 -29.01 0.66
C GLU A 315 -29.30 -29.04 1.84
#